data_AF-A0A2E2CPZ0-F1
#
_entry.id   AF-A0A2E2CPZ0-F1
#
_cell.length_a   1.000
_cell.length_b   1.000
_cell.length_c   1.000
_cell.angle_alpha   90.00
_cell.angle_beta   90.00
_cell.angle_gamma   90.00
#
_symmetry.space_group_name_H-M   'P 1'
#
loop_
_entity.id
_entity.type
_entity.pdbx_description
1 polymer ?
#
loop_
_entity_poly.entity_id
_entity_poly.type
_entity_poly.pdbx_seq_one_letter_code
_entity_poly.pdbx_strand_id
1 'polypeptide(L)'
;MTAYPENTGGIIAAINACIVAAGGQMGTYNNNTGGIIQALLELQTAIGGMGGGSAVEIELTAGEVLSKGEAVYIDSNGKLMKAIQDSTRDIATVAGLIKENVAAESLGILVFSGKIDITGSGLTLSPGDRYFLNGSGGLNTTPTSTAGEYVVLVGEALDANTLALNIDTPVLLS
;
A
#
# COMPACT_ATOMS: atom_id res chain seq x y z
N MET A 1 10.95 -42.74 27.98
CA MET A 1 10.48 -41.64 27.12
C MET A 1 11.28 -41.69 25.84
N THR A 2 10.64 -41.95 24.70
CA THR A 2 11.26 -41.81 23.38
C THR A 2 11.48 -40.32 23.13
N ALA A 3 12.74 -39.88 23.19
CA ALA A 3 13.11 -38.53 22.76
C ALA A 3 13.18 -38.54 21.24
N TYR A 4 12.32 -37.76 20.58
CA TYR A 4 12.45 -37.50 19.16
C TYR A 4 13.63 -36.54 18.94
N PRO A 5 14.46 -36.74 17.90
CA PRO A 5 15.55 -35.81 17.61
C PRO A 5 14.99 -34.41 17.30
N GLU A 6 15.56 -33.36 17.92
CA GLU A 6 15.23 -31.98 17.54
C GLU A 6 15.72 -31.71 16.11
N ASN A 7 14.79 -31.46 15.19
CA ASN A 7 15.10 -31.04 13.83
C ASN A 7 15.25 -29.51 13.74
N THR A 8 16.20 -28.95 14.48
CA THR A 8 16.45 -27.51 14.52
C THR A 8 16.72 -26.92 13.13
N GLY A 9 17.43 -27.65 12.27
CA GLY A 9 17.69 -27.23 10.88
C GLY A 9 16.42 -27.17 10.02
N GLY A 10 15.52 -28.15 10.15
CA GLY A 10 14.23 -28.13 9.45
C GLY A 10 13.30 -27.02 9.95
N ILE A 11 13.31 -26.73 11.24
CA ILE A 11 12.57 -25.61 11.84
C ILE A 11 13.09 -24.28 11.28
N ILE A 12 14.41 -24.08 11.25
CA ILE A 12 15.04 -22.87 10.69
C ILE A 12 14.72 -22.72 9.20
N ALA A 13 14.75 -23.80 8.42
CA ALA A 13 14.39 -23.77 7.01
C ALA A 13 12.94 -23.32 6.78
N ALA A 14 12.00 -23.81 7.60
CA ALA A 14 10.61 -23.38 7.54
C ALA A 14 10.45 -21.89 7.90
N ILE A 15 11.15 -21.42 8.94
CA ILE A 15 11.14 -20.00 9.32
C ILE A 15 11.70 -19.12 8.19
N ASN A 16 12.80 -19.54 7.55
CA ASN A 16 13.38 -18.84 6.39
C ASN A 16 12.39 -18.74 5.22
N ALA A 17 11.62 -19.79 4.95
CA ALA A 17 10.56 -19.73 3.94
C ALA A 17 9.48 -18.68 4.31
N CYS A 18 9.10 -18.60 5.58
CA CYS A 18 8.17 -17.56 6.07
C CYS A 18 8.76 -16.15 5.96
N ILE A 19 10.06 -15.96 6.25
CA ILE A 19 10.75 -14.65 6.11
C ILE A 19 10.70 -14.17 4.66
N VAL A 20 11.05 -15.05 3.71
CA VAL A 20 11.04 -14.74 2.28
C VAL A 20 9.61 -14.43 1.80
N ALA A 21 8.62 -15.20 2.24
CA ALA A 21 7.21 -14.94 1.93
C ALA A 21 6.72 -13.60 2.49
N ALA A 22 7.26 -13.17 3.63
CA ALA A 22 7.03 -11.86 4.23
C ALA A 22 7.92 -10.75 3.64
N GLY A 23 8.55 -10.95 2.47
CA GLY A 23 9.38 -9.94 1.80
C GLY A 23 10.72 -9.65 2.49
N GLY A 24 11.08 -10.41 3.53
CA GLY A 24 12.38 -10.35 4.17
C GLY A 24 13.46 -11.09 3.38
N GLN A 25 14.73 -10.90 3.78
CA GLN A 25 15.86 -11.60 3.17
C GLN A 25 16.21 -12.87 3.97
N MET A 26 16.69 -13.91 3.30
CA MET A 26 17.05 -15.16 3.95
C MET A 26 18.33 -15.00 4.79
N GLY A 27 18.26 -15.35 6.07
CA GLY A 27 19.39 -15.35 6.98
C GLY A 27 20.08 -16.72 7.07
N THR A 28 21.33 -16.73 7.52
CA THR A 28 22.05 -17.95 7.91
C THR A 28 22.10 -18.04 9.42
N TYR A 29 21.49 -19.09 9.98
CA TYR A 29 21.43 -19.29 11.43
C TYR A 29 22.00 -20.65 11.83
N ASN A 30 22.53 -20.72 13.05
CA ASN A 30 23.04 -21.95 13.62
C ASN A 30 21.89 -22.95 13.89
N ASN A 31 22.12 -24.24 13.65
CA ASN A 31 21.13 -25.29 13.90
C ASN A 31 20.97 -25.63 15.40
N ASN A 32 20.67 -24.63 16.23
CA ASN A 32 20.44 -24.75 17.66
C ASN A 32 19.31 -23.81 18.11
N THR A 33 18.95 -23.86 19.39
CA THR A 33 17.92 -22.98 19.97
C THR A 33 18.22 -21.50 19.74
N GLY A 34 19.49 -21.09 19.79
CA GLY A 34 19.90 -19.71 19.52
C GLY A 34 19.61 -19.27 18.08
N GLY A 35 19.87 -20.12 17.09
CA GLY A 35 19.56 -19.80 15.69
C GLY A 35 18.07 -19.79 15.40
N ILE A 36 17.25 -20.63 16.08
CA ILE A 36 15.79 -20.53 16.01
C ILE A 36 15.32 -19.16 16.53
N ILE A 37 15.85 -18.70 17.67
CA ILE A 37 15.50 -17.39 18.23
C ILE A 37 15.88 -16.26 17.26
N GLN A 38 17.07 -16.29 16.67
CA GLN A 38 17.48 -15.29 15.68
C GLN A 38 16.58 -15.30 14.44
N ALA A 39 16.25 -16.47 13.90
CA ALA A 39 15.33 -16.61 12.77
C ALA A 39 13.93 -16.08 13.11
N LEU A 40 13.43 -16.31 14.34
CA LEU A 40 12.14 -15.78 14.79
C LEU A 40 12.16 -14.25 14.96
N LEU A 41 13.27 -13.66 15.40
CA LEU A 41 13.42 -12.19 15.50
C LEU A 41 13.48 -11.54 14.11
N GLU A 42 14.14 -12.18 13.15
CA GLU A 42 14.13 -11.73 11.76
C GLU A 42 12.76 -11.92 11.11
N LEU A 43 12.05 -13.02 11.39
CA LEU A 43 10.66 -13.18 10.98
C LEU A 43 9.78 -12.09 11.60
N GLN A 44 9.93 -11.80 12.88
CA GLN A 44 9.24 -10.68 13.55
C GLN A 44 9.54 -9.35 12.87
N THR A 45 10.78 -9.14 12.42
CA THR A 45 11.17 -7.92 11.71
C THR A 45 10.68 -7.91 10.26
N ALA A 46 10.59 -9.05 9.58
CA ALA A 46 10.03 -9.16 8.24
C ALA A 46 8.52 -8.86 8.26
N ILE A 47 7.79 -9.49 9.19
CA ILE A 47 6.36 -9.21 9.40
C ILE A 47 6.11 -7.86 10.09
N GLY A 48 7.09 -7.33 10.83
CA GLY A 48 7.02 -6.05 11.55
C GLY A 48 7.51 -4.85 10.73
N GLY A 49 8.33 -5.08 9.71
CA GLY A 49 8.60 -4.18 8.60
C GLY A 49 7.37 -4.06 7.68
N MET A 50 6.52 -5.10 7.70
CA MET A 50 5.09 -5.03 7.34
C MET A 50 4.21 -4.57 8.52
N GLY A 51 4.74 -3.69 9.39
CA GLY A 51 4.11 -3.34 10.65
C GLY A 51 2.71 -2.76 10.49
N GLY A 52 1.70 -3.41 11.06
CA GLY A 52 0.35 -2.87 11.24
C GLY A 52 -0.49 -2.85 9.97
N GLY A 53 -1.17 -3.96 9.67
CA GLY A 53 -2.12 -4.07 8.57
C GLY A 53 -1.43 -4.09 7.21
N SER A 54 -1.10 -5.28 6.71
CA SER A 54 -0.52 -5.44 5.38
C SER A 54 -1.38 -4.70 4.36
N ALA A 55 -0.77 -3.83 3.57
CA ALA A 55 -1.45 -3.22 2.45
C ALA A 55 -2.02 -4.32 1.54
N VAL A 56 -3.26 -4.15 1.09
CA VAL A 56 -3.83 -5.00 0.04
C VAL A 56 -3.35 -4.42 -1.28
N GLU A 57 -2.42 -5.11 -1.92
CA GLU A 57 -1.80 -4.69 -3.18
C GLU A 57 -2.36 -5.51 -4.34
N ILE A 58 -2.64 -4.83 -5.46
CA ILE A 58 -3.17 -5.43 -6.69
C ILE A 58 -2.30 -4.96 -7.85
N GLU A 59 -1.83 -5.88 -8.68
CA GLU A 59 -1.06 -5.56 -9.89
C GLU A 59 -1.99 -5.47 -11.10
N LEU A 60 -1.99 -4.33 -11.79
CA LEU A 60 -2.80 -4.08 -13.00
C LEU A 60 -2.01 -3.23 -14.00
N THR A 61 -2.42 -3.28 -15.27
CA THR A 61 -1.81 -2.46 -16.32
C THR A 61 -2.27 -1.00 -16.19
N ALA A 62 -1.34 -0.05 -16.22
CA ALA A 62 -1.63 1.36 -16.30
C ALA A 62 -2.10 1.75 -17.71
N GLY A 63 -3.22 2.48 -17.82
CA GLY A 63 -3.70 3.03 -19.09
C GLY A 63 -3.12 4.40 -19.43
N GLU A 64 -2.44 5.03 -18.48
CA GLU A 64 -1.72 6.30 -18.65
C GLU A 64 -0.44 6.33 -17.81
N VAL A 65 0.32 7.42 -17.89
CA VAL A 65 1.47 7.63 -17.02
C VAL A 65 0.98 7.99 -15.62
N LEU A 66 1.38 7.19 -14.63
CA LEU A 66 1.00 7.33 -13.22
C LEU A 66 2.24 7.62 -12.38
N SER A 67 2.11 8.51 -11.42
CA SER A 67 3.19 8.87 -10.49
C SER A 67 2.87 8.35 -9.10
N LYS A 68 3.89 7.89 -8.38
CA LYS A 68 3.77 7.37 -7.01
C LYS A 68 2.88 8.28 -6.15
N GLY A 69 1.91 7.69 -5.46
CA GLY A 69 0.99 8.40 -4.57
C GLY A 69 -0.21 9.04 -5.27
N GLU A 70 -0.32 8.95 -6.60
CA GLU A 70 -1.54 9.34 -7.30
C GLU A 70 -2.68 8.36 -7.02
N ALA A 71 -3.87 8.91 -6.76
CA ALA A 71 -5.13 8.20 -6.65
C ALA A 71 -5.62 7.77 -8.04
N VAL A 72 -6.04 6.51 -8.14
CA VAL A 72 -6.45 5.89 -9.40
C VAL A 72 -7.80 5.21 -9.28
N TYR A 73 -8.51 5.10 -10.40
CA TYR A 73 -9.68 4.25 -10.58
C TYR A 73 -9.35 3.14 -11.59
N ILE A 74 -10.23 2.15 -11.68
CA ILE A 74 -10.13 1.06 -12.66
C ILE A 74 -11.14 1.35 -13.77
N ASP A 75 -10.65 1.50 -15.01
CA ASP A 75 -11.51 1.77 -16.16
C ASP A 75 -12.30 0.53 -16.62
N SER A 76 -13.17 0.71 -17.62
CA SER A 76 -13.96 -0.40 -18.18
C SER A 76 -13.11 -1.49 -18.87
N ASN A 77 -11.85 -1.20 -19.19
CA ASN A 77 -10.90 -2.16 -19.77
C ASN A 77 -10.04 -2.85 -18.71
N GLY A 78 -10.26 -2.55 -17.42
CA GLY A 78 -9.47 -3.10 -16.31
C GLY A 78 -8.10 -2.43 -16.12
N LYS A 79 -7.90 -1.22 -16.67
CA LYS A 79 -6.66 -0.47 -16.57
C LYS A 79 -6.71 0.57 -15.46
N LEU A 80 -5.55 0.84 -14.86
CA LEU A 80 -5.38 1.91 -13.87
C LEU A 80 -5.32 3.26 -14.58
N MET A 81 -6.20 4.17 -14.19
CA MET A 81 -6.32 5.55 -14.71
C MET A 81 -6.45 6.52 -13.53
N LYS A 82 -6.07 7.79 -13.70
CA LYS A 82 -6.13 8.80 -12.64
C LYS A 82 -7.57 9.07 -12.21
N ALA A 83 -7.82 9.02 -10.91
CA ALA A 83 -9.09 9.45 -10.36
C ALA A 83 -9.19 10.98 -10.38
N ILE A 84 -10.36 11.53 -10.70
CA ILE A 84 -10.55 12.97 -10.86
C ILE A 84 -11.87 13.37 -10.19
N GLN A 85 -11.80 14.32 -9.26
CA GLN A 85 -12.95 14.77 -8.48
C GLN A 85 -13.99 15.58 -9.29
N ASP A 86 -13.56 16.27 -10.36
CA ASP A 86 -14.38 17.09 -11.25
C ASP A 86 -14.69 16.32 -12.55
N SER A 87 -15.32 15.16 -12.40
CA SER A 87 -15.63 14.29 -13.53
C SER A 87 -16.92 13.51 -13.28
N THR A 88 -17.03 12.30 -13.83
CA THR A 88 -18.15 11.40 -13.51
C THR A 88 -17.92 10.72 -12.17
N ARG A 89 -19.00 10.21 -11.56
CA ARG A 89 -18.93 9.43 -10.32
C ARG A 89 -17.98 8.24 -10.45
N ASP A 90 -17.94 7.58 -11.60
CA ASP A 90 -17.09 6.42 -11.84
C ASP A 90 -15.61 6.81 -11.83
N ILE A 91 -15.25 7.95 -12.42
CA ILE A 91 -13.88 8.48 -12.45
C ILE A 91 -13.47 9.03 -11.07
N ALA A 92 -14.41 9.60 -10.32
CA ALA A 92 -14.17 10.06 -8.94
C ALA A 92 -14.05 8.89 -7.94
N THR A 93 -14.45 7.67 -8.31
CA THR A 93 -14.38 6.50 -7.42
C THR A 93 -12.94 5.99 -7.33
N VAL A 94 -12.24 6.42 -6.28
CA VAL A 94 -10.86 6.00 -6.01
C VAL A 94 -10.83 4.52 -5.65
N ALA A 95 -10.08 3.73 -6.42
CA ALA A 95 -9.81 2.33 -6.12
C ALA A 95 -8.60 2.16 -5.19
N GLY A 96 -7.66 3.11 -5.20
CA GLY A 96 -6.46 3.07 -4.38
C GLY A 96 -5.43 4.10 -4.85
N LEU A 97 -4.20 3.96 -4.36
CA LEU A 97 -3.05 4.79 -4.78
C LEU A 97 -1.98 3.94 -5.44
N ILE A 98 -1.28 4.51 -6.42
CA ILE A 98 -0.16 3.83 -7.08
C ILE A 98 1.10 3.86 -6.20
N LYS A 99 1.75 2.70 -6.05
CA LYS A 99 2.91 2.51 -5.17
C LYS A 99 4.23 3.00 -5.75
N GLU A 100 4.32 3.12 -7.07
CA GLU A 100 5.49 3.59 -7.79
C GLU A 100 5.13 4.41 -9.04
N ASN A 101 6.14 5.00 -9.69
CA ASN A 101 5.96 5.63 -10.99
C ASN A 101 5.83 4.54 -12.07
N VAL A 102 4.79 4.64 -12.89
CA VAL A 102 4.45 3.64 -13.89
C VAL A 102 4.23 4.35 -15.23
N ALA A 103 4.88 3.84 -16.27
CA ALA A 103 4.64 4.30 -17.64
C ALA A 103 3.32 3.74 -18.16
N ALA A 104 2.70 4.42 -19.12
CA ALA A 104 1.51 3.89 -19.80
C ALA A 104 1.79 2.49 -20.39
N GLU A 105 0.77 1.63 -20.38
CA GLU A 105 0.82 0.24 -20.84
C GLU A 105 1.81 -0.67 -20.09
N SER A 106 2.25 -0.27 -18.90
CA SER A 106 3.11 -1.07 -18.02
C SER A 106 2.34 -1.58 -16.80
N LEU A 107 2.81 -2.68 -16.21
CA LEU A 107 2.26 -3.17 -14.93
C LEU A 107 2.62 -2.21 -13.80
N GLY A 108 1.66 -1.91 -12.95
CA GLY A 108 1.79 -1.07 -11.77
C GLY A 108 1.09 -1.68 -10.56
N ILE A 109 1.59 -1.37 -9.38
CA ILE A 109 1.04 -1.84 -8.12
C ILE A 109 0.11 -0.79 -7.52
N LEU A 110 -1.17 -1.17 -7.40
CA LEU A 110 -2.22 -0.44 -6.72
C LEU A 110 -2.26 -0.85 -5.24
N VAL A 111 -2.20 0.12 -4.32
CA VAL A 111 -2.49 -0.08 -2.90
C VAL A 111 -3.98 0.21 -2.67
N PHE A 112 -4.78 -0.85 -2.48
CA PHE A 112 -6.24 -0.78 -2.34
C PHE A 112 -6.68 -0.45 -0.90
N SER A 113 -5.98 -0.96 0.10
CA SER A 113 -6.31 -0.76 1.51
C SER A 113 -5.07 -0.91 2.40
N GLY A 114 -5.13 -0.45 3.65
CA GLY A 114 -4.02 -0.46 4.60
C GLY A 114 -3.30 0.88 4.65
N LYS A 115 -1.98 0.87 4.50
CA LYS A 115 -1.16 2.08 4.49
C LYS A 115 -0.20 2.09 3.32
N ILE A 116 0.17 3.28 2.87
CA ILE A 116 1.12 3.47 1.76
C ILE A 116 2.22 4.44 2.19
N ASP A 117 3.46 4.08 1.87
CA ASP A 117 4.61 4.97 1.95
C ASP A 117 4.70 5.81 0.67
N ILE A 118 4.47 7.10 0.79
CA ILE A 118 4.49 8.09 -0.29
C ILE A 118 5.87 8.75 -0.47
N THR A 119 6.92 8.28 0.21
CA THR A 119 8.28 8.82 0.05
C THR A 119 8.67 8.88 -1.43
N GLY A 120 9.09 10.06 -1.90
CA GLY A 120 9.47 10.29 -3.31
C GLY A 120 8.31 10.63 -4.25
N SER A 121 7.07 10.72 -3.77
CA SER A 121 5.92 11.22 -4.56
C SER A 121 5.94 12.74 -4.81
N GLY A 122 6.74 13.49 -4.05
CA GLY A 122 6.72 14.95 -4.03
C GLY A 122 5.64 15.55 -3.13
N LEU A 123 4.73 14.73 -2.58
CA LEU A 123 3.80 15.13 -1.53
C LEU A 123 4.50 15.02 -0.17
N THR A 124 4.33 16.03 0.69
CA THR A 124 4.75 15.99 2.10
C THR A 124 3.50 15.90 2.97
N LEU A 125 3.41 14.88 3.80
CA LEU A 125 2.26 14.72 4.69
C LEU A 125 2.45 15.45 6.01
N SER A 126 1.34 15.89 6.58
CA SER A 126 1.26 16.43 7.94
C SER A 126 0.55 15.39 8.81
N PRO A 127 1.20 14.82 9.85
CA PRO A 127 0.60 13.78 10.68
C PRO A 127 -0.74 14.23 11.28
N GLY A 128 -1.78 13.40 11.16
CA GLY A 128 -3.15 13.68 11.62
C GLY A 128 -4.04 14.44 10.63
N ASP A 129 -3.48 14.98 9.54
CA ASP A 129 -4.27 15.63 8.50
C ASP A 129 -4.97 14.60 7.61
N ARG A 130 -6.19 14.95 7.19
CA ARG A 130 -6.98 14.19 6.22
C ARG A 130 -6.68 14.65 4.81
N TYR A 131 -6.61 13.70 3.90
CA TYR A 131 -6.30 13.92 2.49
C TYR A 131 -7.47 13.49 1.62
N PHE A 132 -7.87 14.39 0.74
CA PHE A 132 -8.96 14.25 -0.20
C PHE A 132 -8.43 14.17 -1.63
N LEU A 133 -9.17 13.49 -2.50
CA LEU A 133 -8.90 13.49 -3.94
C LEU A 133 -8.88 14.93 -4.48
N ASN A 134 -8.07 15.20 -5.51
CA ASN A 134 -8.10 16.47 -6.23
C ASN A 134 -8.51 16.30 -7.71
N GLY A 135 -8.52 17.39 -8.48
CA GLY A 135 -8.88 17.40 -9.89
C GLY A 135 -7.82 16.83 -10.86
N SER A 136 -6.77 16.15 -10.39
CA SER A 136 -5.66 15.68 -11.22
C SER A 136 -5.04 14.36 -10.74
N GLY A 137 -5.77 13.57 -9.93
CA GLY A 137 -5.26 12.32 -9.34
C GLY A 137 -4.32 12.50 -8.16
N GLY A 138 -4.01 13.73 -7.74
CA GLY A 138 -3.27 14.00 -6.53
C GLY A 138 -4.17 14.09 -5.29
N LEU A 139 -3.55 14.43 -4.17
CA LEU A 139 -4.22 14.60 -2.88
C LEU A 139 -4.10 16.04 -2.38
N ASN A 140 -5.09 16.51 -1.63
CA ASN A 140 -5.08 17.80 -0.96
C ASN A 140 -5.72 17.70 0.43
N THR A 141 -5.34 18.58 1.37
CA THR A 141 -5.92 18.61 2.72
C THR A 141 -7.25 19.36 2.78
N THR A 142 -7.53 20.18 1.77
CA THR A 142 -8.79 20.92 1.66
C THR A 142 -9.72 20.18 0.70
N PRO A 143 -10.90 19.72 1.15
CA PRO A 143 -11.89 19.13 0.25
C PRO A 143 -12.40 20.19 -0.74
N THR A 144 -12.86 19.76 -1.91
CA THR A 144 -13.56 20.68 -2.81
C THR A 144 -14.82 21.25 -2.15
N SER A 145 -15.17 22.47 -2.52
CA SER A 145 -16.41 23.14 -2.15
C SER A 145 -17.21 23.59 -3.37
N THR A 146 -16.80 23.18 -4.57
CA THR A 146 -17.45 23.56 -5.82
C THR A 146 -18.67 22.67 -6.06
N ALA A 147 -19.82 23.28 -6.34
CA ALA A 147 -21.01 22.54 -6.74
C ALA A 147 -20.76 21.76 -8.05
N GLY A 148 -21.20 20.51 -8.10
CA GLY A 148 -20.97 19.61 -9.24
C GLY A 148 -19.72 18.75 -9.12
N GLU A 149 -18.81 19.04 -8.18
CA GLU A 149 -17.64 18.20 -7.92
C GLU A 149 -17.91 17.14 -6.83
N TYR A 150 -17.08 16.10 -6.80
CA TYR A 150 -17.16 15.02 -5.82
C TYR A 150 -16.15 15.21 -4.69
N VAL A 151 -16.61 15.12 -3.45
CA VAL A 151 -15.73 15.00 -2.29
C VAL A 151 -15.44 13.53 -2.03
N VAL A 152 -14.15 13.19 -1.97
CA VAL A 152 -13.66 11.83 -1.67
C VAL A 152 -12.57 11.93 -0.63
N LEU A 153 -12.82 11.42 0.57
CA LEU A 153 -11.75 11.19 1.54
C LEU A 153 -10.93 10.00 1.08
N VAL A 154 -9.62 10.15 0.97
CA VAL A 154 -8.71 9.06 0.56
C VAL A 154 -8.04 8.44 1.78
N GLY A 155 -7.66 9.25 2.76
CA GLY A 155 -6.96 8.76 3.94
C GLY A 155 -6.56 9.83 4.93
N GLU A 156 -5.83 9.39 5.96
CA GLU A 156 -5.27 10.23 7.01
C GLU A 156 -3.77 9.94 7.15
N ALA A 157 -2.96 10.98 7.32
CA ALA A 157 -1.53 10.84 7.46
C ALA A 157 -1.16 10.29 8.85
N LEU A 158 -0.46 9.16 8.88
CA LEU A 158 0.08 8.59 10.11
C LEU A 158 1.39 9.29 10.53
N ASP A 159 2.19 9.64 9.53
CA ASP A 159 3.44 10.38 9.68
C ASP A 159 3.69 11.23 8.41
N ALA A 160 4.88 11.82 8.26
CA ALA A 160 5.20 12.70 7.13
C ALA A 160 5.28 11.99 5.75
N ASN A 161 5.37 10.66 5.75
CA ASN A 161 5.55 9.83 4.56
C ASN A 161 4.52 8.71 4.44
N THR A 162 3.78 8.39 5.51
CA THR A 162 2.83 7.28 5.51
C THR A 162 1.39 7.77 5.55
N LEU A 163 0.60 7.37 4.57
CA LEU A 163 -0.85 7.61 4.53
C LEU A 163 -1.59 6.33 4.88
N ALA A 164 -2.48 6.37 5.88
CA ALA A 164 -3.46 5.31 6.12
C ALA A 164 -4.64 5.51 5.17
N LEU A 165 -4.94 4.49 4.37
CA LEU A 165 -6.02 4.51 3.40
C LEU A 165 -7.36 4.27 4.11
N ASN A 166 -8.27 5.21 3.94
CA ASN A 166 -9.66 5.13 4.38
C ASN A 166 -10.53 5.78 3.30
N ILE A 167 -10.57 5.11 2.15
CA ILE A 167 -11.18 5.62 0.94
C ILE A 167 -12.71 5.56 1.09
N ASP A 168 -13.34 6.72 1.08
CA ASP A 168 -14.79 6.86 1.17
C ASP A 168 -15.45 6.86 -0.22
N THR A 169 -16.75 6.61 -0.26
CA THR A 169 -17.52 6.72 -1.49
C THR A 169 -17.65 8.19 -1.93
N PRO A 170 -17.58 8.50 -3.25
CA PRO A 170 -17.70 9.88 -3.71
C PRO A 170 -19.06 10.50 -3.38
N VAL A 171 -19.01 11.69 -2.77
CA VAL A 171 -20.20 12.50 -2.42
C VAL A 171 -20.28 13.71 -3.36
N LEU A 172 -21.35 13.79 -4.15
CA LEU A 172 -21.61 14.92 -5.05
C LEU A 172 -22.03 16.16 -4.25
N LEU A 173 -21.38 17.29 -4.50
CA LEU A 173 -21.77 18.57 -3.92
C LEU A 173 -22.88 19.22 -4.76
N SER A 174 -23.95 19.62 -4.08
CA SER A 174 -25.13 20.29 -4.63
C SER A 174 -25.15 21.77 -4.30
#